data_AF-A0A6G3YTA2-F1
#
_entry.id   AF-A0A6G3YTA2-F1
#
_cell.length_a   1.000
_cell.length_b   1.000
_cell.length_c   1.000
_cell.angle_alpha   90.00
_cell.angle_beta   90.00
_cell.angle_gamma   90.00
#
_symmetry.space_group_name_H-M   'P 1'
#
loop_
_entity.id
_entity.type
_entity.pdbx_description
1 polymer ?
#
loop_
_entity_poly.entity_id
_entity_poly.type
_entity_poly.pdbx_seq_one_letter_code
_entity_poly.pdbx_strand_id
1 'polypeptide(L)'
;MKHWRLSWGQQWLVIGMIVILSCLSFAGAAWAGLNDDRYDGNMFALYAGNGSLVPPRITLAQSLRQEKPALLMFYVDDSSDCKQFSSVISQLQAPYGRAASFVPIMADSIRVKDHYEPTEPGYYFTGSVPQTVVLDEAGTVRLNETGYVNYETIDDVMREVFGLLPRSESVELRRRPVNELNTELVGS
;
A
#
# COMPACT_ATOMS: atom_id res chain seq x y z
N MET A 1 25.80 -14.83 54.19
CA MET A 1 24.84 -14.78 53.07
C MET A 1 23.73 -13.81 53.46
N LYS A 2 23.62 -12.67 52.77
CA LYS A 2 22.71 -11.57 53.15
C LYS A 2 21.36 -11.81 52.47
N HIS A 3 20.37 -12.30 53.21
CA HIS A 3 19.00 -12.44 52.70
C HIS A 3 18.36 -11.05 52.59
N TRP A 4 18.26 -10.54 51.37
CA TRP A 4 17.55 -9.30 51.09
C TRP A 4 16.06 -9.54 51.27
N ARG A 5 15.46 -8.97 52.32
CA ARG A 5 13.99 -8.96 52.51
C ARG A 5 13.44 -7.71 51.82
N LEU A 6 12.65 -7.90 50.76
CA LEU A 6 11.90 -6.80 50.15
C LEU A 6 10.91 -6.22 51.17
N SER A 7 10.75 -4.89 51.17
CA SER A 7 9.69 -4.25 51.96
C SER A 7 8.32 -4.59 51.39
N TRP A 8 7.26 -4.51 52.21
CA TRP A 8 5.89 -4.78 51.77
C TRP A 8 5.51 -4.00 50.51
N GLY A 9 5.90 -2.73 50.39
CA GLY A 9 5.66 -1.92 49.18
C GLY A 9 6.37 -2.46 47.93
N GLN A 10 7.59 -2.99 48.07
CA GLN A 10 8.29 -3.62 46.94
C GLN A 10 7.65 -4.95 46.52
N GLN A 11 7.05 -5.70 47.45
CA GLN A 11 6.34 -6.94 47.12
C GLN A 11 5.10 -6.68 46.26
N TRP A 12 4.32 -5.64 46.58
CA TRP A 12 3.16 -5.23 45.76
C TRP A 12 3.55 -4.75 44.37
N LEU A 13 4.66 -4.01 44.25
CA LEU A 13 5.20 -3.59 42.95
C LEU A 13 5.63 -4.79 42.10
N VAL A 14 6.31 -5.77 42.69
CA VAL A 14 6.74 -6.98 41.98
C VAL A 14 5.53 -7.80 41.52
N ILE A 15 4.50 -7.95 42.37
CA ILE A 15 3.26 -8.65 41.98
C ILE A 15 2.56 -7.90 40.84
N GLY A 16 2.43 -6.58 40.94
CA GLY A 16 1.85 -5.76 39.87
C GLY A 16 2.60 -5.92 38.55
N MET A 17 3.95 -5.94 38.60
CA MET A 17 4.78 -6.14 37.42
C MET A 17 4.61 -7.55 36.82
N ILE A 18 4.54 -8.59 37.65
CA ILE A 18 4.28 -9.97 37.20
C ILE A 18 2.89 -10.09 36.56
N VAL A 19 1.87 -9.44 37.12
CA VAL A 19 0.51 -9.43 36.54
C VAL A 19 0.52 -8.72 35.18
N ILE A 20 1.17 -7.57 35.06
CA ILE A 20 1.28 -6.86 33.78
C ILE A 20 2.03 -7.69 32.73
N LEU A 21 3.16 -8.30 33.10
CA LEU A 21 3.93 -9.19 32.21
C LEU A 21 3.12 -10.42 31.80
N SER A 22 2.34 -10.99 32.70
CA SER A 22 1.46 -12.12 32.41
C SER A 22 0.33 -11.69 31.46
N CYS A 23 -0.32 -10.55 31.70
CA CYS A 23 -1.33 -9.99 30.80
C CYS A 23 -0.77 -9.71 29.40
N LEU A 24 0.45 -9.19 29.29
CA LEU A 24 1.11 -8.95 28.00
C LEU A 24 1.46 -10.27 27.28
N SER A 25 1.77 -11.33 28.02
CA SER A 25 2.06 -12.66 27.46
C SER A 25 0.81 -13.40 26.97
N PHE A 26 -0.38 -13.01 27.44
CA PHE A 26 -1.67 -13.55 27.00
C PHE A 26 -2.35 -12.69 25.92
N ALA A 27 -1.80 -11.54 25.56
CA ALA A 27 -2.25 -10.80 24.40
C ALA A 27 -1.90 -11.63 23.15
N GLY A 28 -2.90 -12.27 22.54
CA GLY A 28 -2.72 -13.03 21.31
C GLY A 28 -2.12 -12.15 20.21
N ALA A 29 -1.33 -12.75 19.31
CA ALA A 29 -0.84 -12.07 18.12
C ALA A 29 -2.03 -11.44 17.37
N ALA A 30 -1.87 -10.21 16.86
CA ALA A 30 -2.86 -9.64 15.95
C ALA A 30 -2.88 -10.48 14.66
N TRP A 31 -4.04 -11.04 14.33
CA TRP A 31 -4.23 -11.86 13.13
C TRP A 31 -4.45 -10.93 11.93
N ALA A 32 -3.37 -10.41 11.36
CA ALA A 32 -3.39 -9.70 10.08
C ALA A 32 -3.16 -10.69 8.93
N GLY A 33 -4.04 -10.66 7.93
CA GLY A 33 -4.06 -11.64 6.85
C GLY A 33 -3.90 -11.00 5.48
N LEU A 34 -2.85 -11.36 4.73
CA LEU A 34 -2.70 -10.91 3.34
C LEU A 34 -3.72 -11.56 2.39
N ASN A 35 -4.14 -12.79 2.71
CA ASN A 35 -4.94 -13.65 1.82
C ASN A 35 -6.39 -13.80 2.29
N ASP A 36 -6.87 -12.87 3.13
CA ASP A 36 -8.26 -12.85 3.57
C ASP A 36 -8.87 -11.45 3.42
N ASP A 37 -10.20 -11.41 3.48
CA ASP A 37 -10.98 -10.19 3.33
C ASP A 37 -11.31 -9.55 4.69
N ARG A 38 -10.38 -9.62 5.66
CA ARG A 38 -10.54 -8.98 6.98
C ARG A 38 -9.91 -7.59 6.99
N TYR A 39 -10.55 -6.65 7.65
CA TYR A 39 -9.94 -5.34 7.87
C TYR A 39 -8.85 -5.43 8.95
N ASP A 40 -7.59 -5.20 8.54
CA ASP A 40 -6.41 -5.24 9.43
C ASP A 40 -5.87 -3.83 9.76
N GLY A 41 -6.42 -2.81 9.11
CA GLY A 41 -5.88 -1.45 9.05
C GLY A 41 -5.56 -1.04 7.62
N ASN A 42 -4.85 0.09 7.45
CA ASN A 42 -4.53 0.58 6.10
C ASN A 42 -3.56 -0.36 5.37
N MET A 43 -3.98 -0.87 4.22
CA MET A 43 -3.23 -1.89 3.48
C MET A 43 -1.87 -1.39 2.96
N PHE A 44 -1.73 -0.08 2.66
CA PHE A 44 -0.45 0.46 2.20
C PHE A 44 0.58 0.59 3.33
N ALA A 45 0.13 0.87 4.56
CA ALA A 45 0.99 0.87 5.73
C ALA A 45 1.45 -0.55 6.09
N LEU A 46 0.56 -1.54 5.96
CA LEU A 46 0.81 -2.92 6.41
C LEU A 46 1.50 -3.78 5.35
N TYR A 47 1.06 -3.71 4.10
CA TYR A 47 1.43 -4.66 3.04
C TYR A 47 2.27 -4.06 1.91
N ALA A 48 2.15 -2.75 1.66
CA ALA A 48 2.94 -2.09 0.61
C ALA A 48 4.35 -1.67 1.08
N GLY A 49 4.64 -1.69 2.39
CA GLY A 49 5.93 -1.22 2.92
C GLY A 49 6.17 0.28 2.74
N ASN A 50 5.15 1.05 2.36
CA ASN A 50 5.20 2.49 2.22
C ASN A 50 3.88 3.13 2.67
N GLY A 51 3.73 3.34 3.97
CA GLY A 51 2.57 4.03 4.55
C GLY A 51 2.42 5.48 4.09
N SER A 52 3.44 6.10 3.48
CA SER A 52 3.34 7.48 2.98
C SER A 52 2.56 7.61 1.66
N LEU A 53 2.10 6.50 1.09
CA LEU A 53 1.17 6.48 -0.03
C LEU A 53 -0.22 6.98 0.38
N VAL A 54 -0.62 6.79 1.64
CA VAL A 54 -1.94 7.18 2.14
C VAL A 54 -1.77 8.10 3.37
N PRO A 55 -2.32 9.34 3.33
CA PRO A 55 -3.06 9.93 2.23
C PRO A 55 -2.15 10.25 1.02
N PRO A 56 -2.72 10.33 -0.20
CA PRO A 56 -1.96 10.75 -1.38
C PRO A 56 -1.37 12.14 -1.16
N ARG A 57 -0.11 12.32 -1.57
CA ARG A 57 0.60 13.61 -1.44
C ARG A 57 0.04 14.70 -2.35
N ILE A 58 -0.63 14.30 -3.43
CA ILE A 58 -1.19 15.17 -4.46
C ILE A 58 -2.50 14.58 -4.97
N THR A 59 -3.46 15.43 -5.27
CA THR A 59 -4.74 15.02 -5.87
C THR A 59 -4.62 14.84 -7.39
N LEU A 60 -5.56 14.11 -8.01
CA LEU A 60 -5.62 14.00 -9.48
C LEU A 60 -5.69 15.37 -10.15
N ALA A 61 -6.60 16.24 -9.71
CA ALA A 61 -6.74 17.60 -10.23
C ALA A 61 -5.44 18.44 -10.11
N GLN A 62 -4.63 18.22 -9.09
CA GLN A 62 -3.32 18.87 -8.99
C GLN A 62 -2.28 18.24 -9.93
N SER A 63 -2.28 16.92 -10.10
CA SER A 63 -1.39 16.23 -11.04
C SER A 63 -1.60 16.70 -12.47
N LEU A 64 -2.86 16.75 -12.92
CA LEU A 64 -3.22 17.21 -14.27
C LEU A 64 -2.84 18.68 -14.50
N ARG A 65 -3.01 19.54 -13.48
CA ARG A 65 -2.57 20.95 -13.56
C ARG A 65 -1.06 21.11 -13.65
N GLN A 66 -0.29 20.14 -13.18
CA GLN A 66 1.17 20.13 -13.24
C GLN A 66 1.68 19.36 -14.47
N GLU A 67 0.78 18.94 -15.37
CA GLU A 67 1.10 18.11 -16.54
C GLU A 67 1.92 16.87 -16.13
N LYS A 68 1.59 16.32 -14.96
CA LYS A 68 2.31 15.20 -14.37
C LYS A 68 1.48 13.93 -14.57
N PRO A 69 2.05 12.87 -15.20
CA PRO A 69 1.38 11.59 -15.31
C PRO A 69 0.88 11.08 -13.96
N ALA A 70 -0.28 10.45 -13.95
CA ALA A 70 -0.93 9.98 -12.74
C ALA A 70 -1.26 8.48 -12.83
N LEU A 71 -0.94 7.75 -11.76
CA LEU A 71 -1.39 6.39 -11.54
C LEU A 71 -2.43 6.44 -10.41
N LEU A 72 -3.69 6.16 -10.77
CA LEU A 72 -4.78 6.00 -9.84
C LEU A 72 -4.88 4.53 -9.44
N MET A 73 -5.01 4.29 -8.15
CA MET A 73 -5.27 2.96 -7.60
C MET A 73 -6.54 3.00 -6.76
N PHE A 74 -7.62 2.40 -7.24
CA PHE A 74 -8.85 2.24 -6.48
C PHE A 74 -8.81 0.97 -5.65
N TYR A 75 -9.08 1.07 -4.36
CA TYR A 75 -8.91 -0.03 -3.42
C TYR A 75 -9.91 0.01 -2.27
N VAL A 76 -10.00 -1.10 -1.55
CA VAL A 76 -10.58 -1.20 -0.20
C VAL A 76 -9.58 -1.95 0.69
N ASP A 77 -9.57 -1.65 1.99
CA ASP A 77 -8.56 -2.17 2.92
C ASP A 77 -8.82 -3.63 3.35
N ASP A 78 -10.04 -4.12 3.16
CA ASP A 78 -10.53 -5.44 3.54
C ASP A 78 -10.69 -6.39 2.35
N SER A 79 -10.05 -6.11 1.21
CA SER A 79 -9.99 -7.04 0.07
C SER A 79 -8.62 -7.69 -0.03
N SER A 80 -8.58 -9.02 0.00
CA SER A 80 -7.37 -9.82 -0.20
C SER A 80 -6.66 -9.48 -1.52
N ASP A 81 -7.40 -9.34 -2.62
CA ASP A 81 -6.87 -8.91 -3.91
C ASP A 81 -6.19 -7.52 -3.82
N CYS A 82 -6.83 -6.56 -3.15
CA CYS A 82 -6.25 -5.23 -2.94
C CYS A 82 -4.97 -5.29 -2.08
N LYS A 83 -4.98 -6.07 -1.00
CA LYS A 83 -3.82 -6.25 -0.11
C LYS A 83 -2.64 -6.86 -0.87
N GLN A 84 -2.85 -7.91 -1.66
CA GLN A 84 -1.81 -8.55 -2.48
C GLN A 84 -1.25 -7.59 -3.53
N PHE A 85 -2.13 -6.86 -4.21
CA PHE A 85 -1.74 -5.93 -5.28
C PHE A 85 -1.02 -4.68 -4.77
N SER A 86 -1.18 -4.31 -3.49
CA SER A 86 -0.46 -3.18 -2.87
C SER A 86 1.07 -3.25 -3.03
N SER A 87 1.61 -4.47 -3.08
CA SER A 87 3.04 -4.72 -3.31
C SER A 87 3.48 -4.26 -4.70
N VAL A 88 2.67 -4.46 -5.74
CA VAL A 88 2.97 -4.03 -7.12
C VAL A 88 3.04 -2.50 -7.18
N ILE A 89 2.07 -1.82 -6.58
CA ILE A 89 2.02 -0.35 -6.51
C ILE A 89 3.27 0.22 -5.83
N SER A 90 3.69 -0.36 -4.70
CA SER A 90 4.91 0.04 -4.00
C SER A 90 6.16 -0.15 -4.86
N GLN A 91 6.24 -1.27 -5.57
CA GLN A 91 7.37 -1.57 -6.44
C GLN A 91 7.52 -0.57 -7.58
N LEU A 92 6.42 -0.06 -8.14
CA LEU A 92 6.40 0.97 -9.19
C LEU A 92 6.83 2.36 -8.68
N GLN A 93 6.73 2.63 -7.38
CA GLN A 93 7.19 3.91 -6.83
C GLN A 93 8.70 4.09 -6.92
N ALA A 94 9.48 3.02 -6.94
CA ALA A 94 10.93 3.11 -7.03
C ALA A 94 11.40 3.78 -8.34
N PRO A 95 10.97 3.31 -9.53
CA PRO A 95 11.29 3.99 -10.79
C PRO A 95 10.48 5.27 -11.04
N TYR A 96 9.20 5.32 -10.64
CA TYR A 96 8.29 6.38 -11.09
C TYR A 96 7.84 7.38 -10.02
N GLY A 97 8.00 7.08 -8.73
CA GLY A 97 7.37 7.86 -7.64
C GLY A 97 7.79 9.33 -7.56
N ARG A 98 8.91 9.71 -8.19
CA ARG A 98 9.32 11.11 -8.36
C ARG A 98 8.66 11.77 -9.57
N ALA A 99 8.57 11.05 -10.69
CA ALA A 99 8.15 11.55 -11.99
C ALA A 99 6.64 11.45 -12.23
N ALA A 100 5.94 10.51 -11.60
CA ALA A 100 4.49 10.34 -11.66
C ALA A 100 3.84 10.63 -10.30
N SER A 101 2.56 10.95 -10.32
CA SER A 101 1.72 11.04 -9.13
C SER A 101 1.06 9.69 -8.86
N PHE A 102 1.33 9.11 -7.70
CA PHE A 102 0.61 7.92 -7.23
C PHE A 102 -0.54 8.39 -6.35
N VAL A 103 -1.76 8.11 -6.77
CA VAL A 103 -2.98 8.59 -6.12
C VAL A 103 -3.82 7.36 -5.75
N PRO A 104 -3.58 6.73 -4.59
CA PRO A 104 -4.50 5.73 -4.07
C PRO A 104 -5.83 6.38 -3.64
N ILE A 105 -6.94 5.76 -4.02
CA ILE A 105 -8.31 6.21 -3.74
C ILE A 105 -9.07 5.04 -3.11
N MET A 106 -9.56 5.25 -1.90
CA MET A 106 -10.43 4.28 -1.26
C MET A 106 -11.79 4.33 -1.94
N ALA A 107 -12.27 3.22 -2.51
CA ALA A 107 -13.50 3.19 -3.30
C ALA A 107 -14.71 3.70 -2.52
N ASP A 108 -14.82 3.33 -1.23
CA ASP A 108 -15.88 3.79 -0.33
C ASP A 108 -15.86 5.29 -0.05
N SER A 109 -14.74 5.96 -0.31
CA SER A 109 -14.61 7.42 -0.13
C SER A 109 -15.07 8.22 -1.35
N ILE A 110 -15.34 7.56 -2.48
CA ILE A 110 -15.83 8.20 -3.69
C ILE A 110 -17.26 8.66 -3.45
N ARG A 111 -17.48 9.97 -3.48
CA ARG A 111 -18.81 10.56 -3.30
C ARG A 111 -19.68 10.22 -4.50
N VAL A 112 -20.83 9.58 -4.25
CA VAL A 112 -21.85 9.35 -5.27
C VAL A 112 -22.33 10.69 -5.83
N LYS A 113 -22.21 10.84 -7.15
CA LYS A 113 -22.66 11.99 -7.93
C LYS A 113 -23.30 11.51 -9.21
N ASP A 114 -24.23 12.30 -9.75
CA ASP A 114 -24.82 12.02 -11.07
C ASP A 114 -23.80 12.18 -12.19
N HIS A 115 -22.85 13.11 -12.04
CA HIS A 115 -21.80 13.41 -13.01
C HIS A 115 -20.49 13.72 -12.27
N TYR A 116 -19.38 13.24 -12.83
CA TYR A 116 -18.03 13.55 -12.38
C TYR A 116 -17.29 14.36 -13.44
N GLU A 117 -16.39 15.23 -13.01
CA GLU A 117 -15.46 15.92 -13.92
C GLU A 117 -14.23 15.02 -14.20
N PRO A 118 -13.59 15.12 -15.37
CA PRO A 118 -12.35 14.37 -15.69
C PRO A 118 -11.18 14.60 -14.73
N THR A 119 -11.26 15.62 -13.86
CA THR A 119 -10.26 15.89 -12.82
C THR A 119 -10.55 15.19 -11.49
N GLU A 120 -11.69 14.50 -11.40
CA GLU A 120 -12.14 13.77 -10.22
C GLU A 120 -11.90 12.26 -10.38
N PRO A 121 -11.42 11.56 -9.34
CA PRO A 121 -11.22 10.12 -9.41
C PRO A 121 -12.48 9.33 -9.77
N GLY A 122 -13.65 9.78 -9.31
CA GLY A 122 -14.92 9.12 -9.61
C GLY A 122 -15.30 9.07 -11.09
N TYR A 123 -14.69 9.92 -11.93
CA TYR A 123 -14.85 9.85 -13.40
C TYR A 123 -14.28 8.56 -14.00
N TYR A 124 -13.25 8.00 -13.38
CA TYR A 124 -12.52 6.83 -13.90
C TYR A 124 -12.91 5.52 -13.21
N PHE A 125 -13.57 5.59 -12.05
CA PHE A 125 -13.92 4.41 -11.27
C PHE A 125 -15.02 3.60 -11.95
N THR A 126 -14.78 2.31 -12.19
CA THR A 126 -15.71 1.41 -12.89
C THR A 126 -16.65 0.65 -11.96
N GLY A 127 -16.53 0.85 -10.64
CA GLY A 127 -17.34 0.17 -9.63
C GLY A 127 -16.76 -1.18 -9.17
N SER A 128 -15.47 -1.43 -9.41
CA SER A 128 -14.79 -2.66 -8.99
C SER A 128 -13.36 -2.36 -8.53
N VAL A 129 -12.86 -3.17 -7.59
CA VAL A 129 -11.52 -3.03 -7.01
C VAL A 129 -10.83 -4.40 -6.95
N PRO A 130 -9.49 -4.47 -6.96
CA PRO A 130 -8.58 -3.35 -7.23
C PRO A 130 -8.74 -2.84 -8.67
N GLN A 131 -8.53 -1.54 -8.91
CA GLN A 131 -8.55 -0.98 -10.27
C GLN A 131 -7.37 -0.02 -10.44
N THR A 132 -6.65 -0.17 -11.54
CA THR A 132 -5.51 0.67 -11.90
C THR A 132 -5.83 1.51 -13.12
N VAL A 133 -5.63 2.82 -13.01
CA VAL A 133 -5.76 3.75 -14.14
C VAL A 133 -4.46 4.54 -14.31
N VAL A 134 -3.89 4.53 -15.51
CA VAL A 134 -2.73 5.36 -15.85
C VAL A 134 -3.17 6.47 -16.78
N LEU A 135 -2.85 7.70 -16.40
CA LEU A 135 -3.07 8.92 -17.17
C LEU A 135 -1.72 9.48 -17.58
N ASP A 136 -1.59 9.89 -18.83
CA ASP A 136 -0.42 10.65 -19.29
C ASP A 136 -0.47 12.11 -18.81
N GLU A 137 0.55 12.89 -19.18
CA GLU A 137 0.68 14.31 -18.88
C GLU A 137 -0.48 15.18 -19.39
N ALA A 138 -1.15 14.76 -20.48
CA ALA A 138 -2.32 15.42 -21.04
C ALA A 138 -3.64 14.99 -20.36
N GLY A 139 -3.59 14.05 -19.41
CA GLY A 139 -4.77 13.46 -18.79
C GLY A 139 -5.49 12.43 -19.65
N THR A 140 -4.82 11.89 -20.68
CA THR A 140 -5.37 10.81 -21.51
C THR A 140 -5.16 9.48 -20.81
N VAL A 141 -6.21 8.65 -20.77
CA VAL A 141 -6.14 7.29 -20.23
C VAL A 141 -5.26 6.42 -21.13
N ARG A 142 -4.21 5.84 -20.56
CA ARG A 142 -3.30 4.89 -21.19
C ARG A 142 -3.47 3.46 -20.67
N LEU A 143 -4.01 3.29 -19.46
CA LEU A 143 -4.41 2.01 -18.89
C LEU A 143 -5.67 2.22 -18.06
N ASN A 144 -6.61 1.28 -18.12
CA ASN A 144 -7.74 1.20 -17.21
C ASN A 144 -8.15 -0.27 -17.02
N GLU A 145 -7.59 -0.91 -16.00
CA GLU A 145 -7.74 -2.34 -15.75
C GLU A 145 -8.28 -2.60 -14.36
N THR A 146 -9.08 -3.66 -14.22
CA THR A 146 -9.65 -4.14 -12.96
C THR A 146 -9.05 -5.50 -12.60
N GLY A 147 -8.91 -5.76 -11.30
CA GLY A 147 -8.28 -6.95 -10.77
C GLY A 147 -6.77 -6.81 -10.64
N TYR A 148 -6.11 -7.92 -10.37
CA TYR A 148 -4.65 -7.95 -10.23
C TYR A 148 -3.99 -7.74 -11.59
N VAL A 149 -3.26 -6.64 -11.74
CA VAL A 149 -2.41 -6.36 -12.91
C VAL A 149 -0.96 -6.65 -12.50
N ASN A 150 -0.19 -7.34 -13.34
CA ASN A 150 1.21 -7.58 -12.99
C ASN A 150 2.04 -6.29 -13.10
N TYR A 151 3.23 -6.29 -12.50
CA TYR A 151 4.15 -5.16 -12.54
C TYR A 151 4.53 -4.81 -13.99
N GLU A 152 4.80 -5.83 -14.80
CA GLU A 152 5.23 -5.77 -16.20
C GLU A 152 4.28 -4.88 -17.03
N THR A 153 2.97 -5.17 -16.99
CA THR A 153 1.96 -4.50 -17.79
C THR A 153 1.87 -3.01 -17.43
N ILE A 154 1.94 -2.68 -16.14
CA ILE A 154 1.92 -1.28 -15.73
C ILE A 154 3.25 -0.59 -16.08
N ASP A 155 4.39 -1.26 -15.88
CA ASP A 155 5.72 -0.74 -16.23
C ASP A 155 5.83 -0.44 -17.73
N ASP A 156 5.32 -1.31 -18.60
CA ASP A 156 5.34 -1.12 -20.05
C ASP A 156 4.54 0.14 -20.45
N VAL A 157 3.33 0.32 -19.91
CA VAL A 157 2.53 1.54 -20.14
C VAL A 157 3.23 2.78 -19.60
N MET A 158 3.82 2.70 -18.40
CA MET A 158 4.54 3.82 -17.80
C MET A 158 5.77 4.18 -18.66
N ARG A 159 6.48 3.21 -19.22
CA ARG A 159 7.59 3.45 -20.15
C ARG A 159 7.13 4.17 -21.41
N GLU A 160 6.00 3.78 -21.99
CA GLU A 160 5.41 4.49 -23.13
C GLU A 160 5.06 5.94 -22.77
N VAL A 161 4.40 6.16 -21.63
CA VAL A 161 4.03 7.49 -21.12
C VAL A 161 5.26 8.39 -20.94
N PHE A 162 6.38 7.83 -20.48
CA PHE A 162 7.64 8.56 -20.25
C PHE A 162 8.61 8.54 -21.44
N GLY A 163 8.23 7.93 -22.58
CA GLY A 163 9.12 7.78 -23.74
C GLY A 163 10.40 7.00 -23.45
N LEU A 164 10.36 6.06 -22.49
CA LEU A 164 11.49 5.21 -22.13
C LEU A 164 11.63 4.03 -23.09
N LEU A 165 12.84 3.49 -23.21
CA LEU A 165 13.08 2.27 -23.98
C LEU A 165 12.21 1.11 -23.45
N PRO A 166 11.80 0.16 -24.30
CA PRO A 166 11.12 -1.05 -23.84
C PRO A 166 11.93 -1.82 -22.81
N ARG A 167 11.25 -2.59 -21.95
CA ARG A 167 11.90 -3.43 -20.94
C ARG A 167 12.97 -4.35 -21.52
N SER A 168 12.69 -4.99 -22.65
CA SER A 168 13.60 -5.89 -23.38
C SER A 168 14.91 -5.24 -23.83
N GLU A 169 14.92 -3.91 -23.94
CA GLU A 169 16.08 -3.12 -24.38
C GLU A 169 16.76 -2.39 -23.22
N SER A 170 16.15 -2.39 -22.03
CA SER A 170 16.74 -1.80 -20.83
C SER A 170 17.58 -2.80 -20.04
N VAL A 171 18.74 -2.35 -19.52
CA VAL A 171 19.54 -3.15 -18.61
C VAL A 171 18.69 -3.49 -17.40
N GLU A 172 18.42 -4.78 -17.21
CA GLU A 172 17.61 -5.28 -16.10
C GLU A 172 18.31 -4.93 -14.78
N LEU A 173 17.81 -3.92 -14.07
CA LEU A 173 18.24 -3.63 -12.71
C LEU A 173 17.72 -4.74 -11.81
N ARG A 174 18.46 -5.84 -11.72
CA ARG A 174 18.19 -6.90 -10.76
C ARG A 174 18.20 -6.29 -9.37
N ARG A 175 17.02 -6.18 -8.76
CA ARG A 175 16.90 -5.91 -7.33
C ARG A 175 17.70 -6.98 -6.59
N ARG A 176 18.58 -6.56 -5.69
CA ARG A 176 18.98 -7.45 -4.59
C ARG A 176 17.69 -7.86 -3.87
N PRO A 177 17.52 -9.15 -3.50
CA PRO A 177 16.32 -9.60 -2.81
C PRO A 177 16.05 -8.65 -1.64
N VAL A 178 14.86 -8.04 -1.65
CA VAL A 178 14.47 -7.06 -0.66
C VAL A 178 14.28 -7.80 0.66
N ASN A 179 15.18 -7.51 1.60
CA ASN A 179 15.11 -7.61 3.06
C ASN A 179 14.23 -8.72 3.68
N GLU A 180 14.90 -9.53 4.50
CA GLU A 180 14.53 -10.78 5.17
C GLU A 180 13.28 -10.76 6.09
N LEU A 181 12.47 -9.71 6.10
CA LEU A 181 11.25 -9.63 6.92
C LEU A 181 10.08 -10.47 6.40
N ASN A 182 10.17 -11.01 5.17
CA ASN A 182 9.17 -11.93 4.59
C ASN A 182 9.53 -13.42 4.71
N THR A 183 10.64 -13.77 5.36
CA THR A 183 11.12 -15.17 5.40
C THR A 183 10.74 -15.93 6.66
N GLU A 184 10.23 -15.27 7.70
CA GLU A 184 9.88 -15.93 8.99
C GLU A 184 8.47 -16.54 9.01
N LEU A 185 7.78 -16.66 7.87
CA LEU A 185 6.47 -17.35 7.77
C LEU A 185 6.53 -18.71 7.08
N VAL A 186 7.71 -19.17 6.65
CA VAL A 186 7.91 -20.53 6.14
C VAL A 186 9.10 -21.16 6.86
N GLY A 187 8.87 -21.62 8.08
CA GLY A 187 9.89 -22.30 8.87
C GLY A 187 9.38 -22.77 10.23
N SER A 188 8.64 -23.89 10.21
CA SER A 188 8.35 -24.84 11.31
C SER A 188 7.80 -24.33 12.64
#